data_AF-E2NB90-F1
#
_entry.id   AF-E2NB90-F1
#
_cell.length_a   1.000
_cell.length_b   1.000
_cell.length_c   1.000
_cell.angle_alpha   90.00
_cell.angle_beta   90.00
_cell.angle_gamma   90.00
#
_symmetry.space_group_name_H-M   'P 1'
#
loop_
_entity.id
_entity.type
_entity.pdbx_description
1 polymer ?
#
loop_
_entity_poly.entity_id
_entity_poly.type
_entity_poly.pdbx_seq_one_letter_code
_entity_poly.pdbx_strand_id
1 'polypeptide(L)'
;MNIDIYILMKRLTALTVALLIGVTMFAQQALWGAAPVVSPEIHDNNTVTFRFKAPKAVRVQLTGDFLPVQKNAKFEAPGIVDLKEGQEGVWEYTTPEPLKPELYSYSFIVDGLRMNDPANVYLIRDVSTLTNVFIIGGDRAIFIKSIRCLTEPSPGYGMIVRRLVWNVV
;
A
#
# COMPACT_ATOMS: atom_id res chain seq x y z
N MET A 1 -53.54 34.92 17.95
CA MET A 1 -52.52 33.86 18.01
C MET A 1 -51.24 34.51 18.55
N ASN A 2 -50.82 34.18 19.76
CA ASN A 2 -49.79 34.92 20.51
C ASN A 2 -48.42 34.84 19.83
N ILE A 3 -47.77 36.00 19.70
CA ILE A 3 -46.41 36.15 19.14
C ILE A 3 -45.40 35.23 19.84
N ASP A 4 -45.58 35.00 21.13
CA ASP A 4 -44.74 34.09 21.93
C ASP A 4 -44.83 32.63 21.47
N ILE A 5 -46.02 32.19 21.04
CA ILE A 5 -46.23 30.83 20.52
C ILE A 5 -45.53 30.67 19.18
N TYR A 6 -45.58 31.70 18.33
CA TYR A 6 -44.89 31.70 17.03
C TYR A 6 -43.36 31.65 17.19
N ILE A 7 -42.81 32.42 18.14
CA ILE A 7 -41.37 32.41 18.44
C ILE A 7 -40.93 31.06 19.02
N LEU A 8 -41.75 30.45 19.91
CA LEU A 8 -41.49 29.13 20.47
C LEU A 8 -41.47 28.04 19.38
N MET A 9 -42.47 28.05 18.48
CA MET A 9 -42.55 27.10 17.37
C MET A 9 -41.37 27.22 16.40
N LYS A 10 -40.91 28.45 16.11
CA LYS A 10 -39.74 28.69 15.23
C LYS A 10 -38.42 28.21 15.84
N ARG A 11 -38.26 28.30 17.16
CA ARG A 11 -37.08 27.78 17.86
C ARG A 11 -37.09 26.25 17.89
N LEU A 12 -38.26 25.65 18.08
CA LEU A 12 -38.42 24.20 18.05
C LEU A 12 -38.08 23.62 16.68
N THR A 13 -38.55 24.26 15.59
CA THR A 13 -38.23 23.82 14.22
C THR A 13 -36.75 24.00 13.89
N ALA A 14 -36.10 25.06 14.37
CA ALA A 14 -34.66 25.23 14.20
C ALA A 14 -33.84 24.14 14.92
N LEU A 15 -34.26 23.76 16.13
CA LEU A 15 -33.61 22.70 16.92
C LEU A 15 -33.78 21.32 16.29
N THR A 16 -34.97 20.99 15.77
CA THR A 16 -35.19 19.70 15.09
C THR A 16 -34.39 19.59 13.81
N VAL A 17 -34.30 20.68 13.02
CA VAL A 17 -33.46 20.69 11.80
C VAL A 17 -31.98 20.53 12.14
N ALA A 18 -31.48 21.21 13.17
CA ALA A 18 -30.09 21.07 13.61
C ALA A 18 -29.77 19.63 14.08
N LEU A 19 -30.70 18.99 14.79
CA LEU A 19 -30.56 17.60 15.22
C LEU A 19 -30.53 16.62 14.02
N LEU A 20 -31.40 16.84 13.02
CA LEU A 20 -31.44 16.03 11.80
C LEU A 20 -30.14 16.12 10.97
N ILE A 21 -29.49 17.28 10.93
CA ILE A 21 -28.20 17.46 10.24
C ILE A 21 -27.05 16.79 11.03
N GLY A 22 -27.12 16.78 12.36
CA GLY A 22 -26.11 16.10 13.19
C GLY A 22 -26.09 14.58 13.00
N VAL A 23 -27.24 13.95 12.71
CA VAL A 23 -27.34 12.49 12.51
C VAL A 23 -26.80 12.04 11.15
N THR A 24 -26.72 12.94 10.16
CA THR A 24 -26.17 12.60 8.83
C THR A 24 -24.65 12.82 8.73
N MET A 25 -24.03 13.43 9.75
CA MET A 25 -22.56 13.56 9.86
C MET A 25 -21.88 12.27 10.35
N PHE A 26 -22.28 11.11 9.83
CA PHE A 26 -21.38 9.96 9.86
C PHE A 26 -20.31 10.21 8.81
N ALA A 27 -19.08 10.51 9.26
CA ALA A 27 -17.90 10.41 8.43
C ALA A 27 -17.82 8.96 7.93
N GLN A 28 -18.29 8.72 6.70
CA GLN A 28 -18.24 7.39 6.09
C GLN A 28 -16.79 7.08 5.76
N GLN A 29 -16.10 6.40 6.67
CA GLN A 29 -14.85 5.76 6.32
C GLN A 29 -15.21 4.54 5.47
N ALA A 30 -14.79 4.54 4.21
CA ALA A 30 -14.94 3.42 3.29
C ALA A 30 -14.00 2.28 3.71
N LEU A 31 -14.30 1.62 4.83
CA LEU A 31 -13.62 0.40 5.31
C LEU A 31 -14.18 -0.87 4.67
N TRP A 32 -15.22 -0.73 3.83
CA TRP A 32 -15.94 -1.85 3.22
C TRP A 32 -15.39 -2.14 1.82
N GLY A 33 -14.18 -2.70 1.76
CA GLY A 33 -13.51 -3.03 0.51
C GLY A 33 -12.74 -4.35 0.61
N ALA A 34 -13.47 -5.47 0.54
CA ALA A 34 -12.97 -6.85 0.62
C ALA A 34 -12.19 -7.18 1.91
N ALA A 35 -12.23 -8.43 2.35
CA ALA A 35 -11.28 -8.90 3.36
C ALA A 35 -9.85 -8.53 2.87
N PRO A 36 -9.00 -7.91 3.71
CA PRO A 36 -7.66 -7.57 3.32
C PRO A 36 -6.95 -8.88 2.97
N VAL A 37 -6.76 -9.12 1.68
CA VAL A 37 -5.95 -10.22 1.20
C VAL A 37 -4.54 -9.93 1.71
N VAL A 38 -4.01 -10.77 2.59
CA VAL A 38 -2.67 -10.56 3.13
C VAL A 38 -1.66 -10.89 2.02
N SER A 39 -0.92 -9.86 1.61
CA SER A 39 0.15 -9.94 0.62
C SER A 39 1.21 -8.87 0.91
N PRO A 40 2.50 -9.21 0.88
CA PRO A 40 3.05 -10.57 0.84
C PRO A 40 2.91 -11.25 2.22
N GLU A 41 2.57 -12.53 2.24
CA GLU A 41 2.59 -13.36 3.45
C GLU A 41 3.94 -14.08 3.54
N ILE A 42 4.69 -13.79 4.61
CA ILE A 42 5.98 -14.42 4.89
C ILE A 42 5.74 -15.59 5.84
N HIS A 43 6.10 -16.79 5.42
CA HIS A 43 5.97 -18.01 6.22
C HIS A 43 7.20 -18.25 7.10
N ASP A 44 7.06 -19.08 8.14
CA ASP A 44 8.13 -19.41 9.09
C ASP A 44 9.36 -20.07 8.43
N ASN A 45 9.17 -20.69 7.27
CA ASN A 45 10.22 -21.30 6.46
C ASN A 45 10.88 -20.32 5.47
N ASN A 46 10.64 -19.01 5.60
CA ASN A 46 11.07 -17.94 4.69
C ASN A 46 10.59 -18.06 3.24
N THR A 47 9.61 -18.92 2.95
CA THR A 47 8.86 -18.83 1.69
C THR A 47 7.87 -17.68 1.76
N VAL A 48 7.54 -17.11 0.60
CA VAL A 48 6.64 -15.96 0.53
C VAL A 48 5.49 -16.27 -0.41
N THR A 49 4.27 -16.06 0.07
CA THR A 49 3.06 -16.14 -0.73
C THR A 49 2.58 -14.73 -1.08
N PHE A 50 2.52 -14.46 -2.37
CA PHE A 50 1.97 -13.24 -2.95
C PHE A 50 0.53 -13.51 -3.36
N ARG A 51 -0.37 -12.58 -3.02
CA ARG A 51 -1.78 -12.68 -3.36
C ARG A 51 -2.29 -11.38 -3.95
N PHE A 52 -3.08 -11.48 -5.01
CA PHE A 52 -3.63 -10.31 -5.69
C PHE A 52 -5.09 -10.54 -6.08
N LYS A 53 -6.01 -9.71 -5.58
CA LYS A 53 -7.44 -9.85 -5.88
C LYS A 53 -7.79 -9.16 -7.20
N ALA A 54 -8.07 -9.96 -8.23
CA ALA A 54 -8.45 -9.49 -9.55
C ALA A 54 -9.40 -10.47 -10.25
N PRO A 55 -10.71 -10.46 -9.92
CA PRO A 55 -11.68 -11.45 -10.42
C PRO A 55 -12.01 -11.32 -11.92
N LYS A 56 -11.53 -10.27 -12.59
CA LYS A 56 -11.75 -10.04 -14.03
C LYS A 56 -10.45 -10.01 -14.84
N ALA A 57 -9.30 -10.20 -14.19
CA ALA A 57 -8.03 -10.23 -14.90
C ALA A 57 -7.94 -11.51 -15.73
N VAL A 58 -7.30 -11.41 -16.89
CA VAL A 58 -7.02 -12.58 -17.75
C VAL A 58 -5.69 -13.19 -17.36
N ARG A 59 -4.72 -12.34 -17.00
CA ARG A 59 -3.38 -12.76 -16.60
C ARG A 59 -2.84 -11.87 -15.50
N VAL A 60 -2.41 -12.47 -14.41
CA VAL A 60 -1.63 -11.80 -13.37
C VAL A 60 -0.25 -12.43 -13.31
N GLN A 61 0.78 -11.58 -13.36
CA GLN A 61 2.16 -11.97 -13.26
C GLN A 61 2.83 -11.20 -12.12
N LEU A 62 3.94 -11.73 -11.64
CA LEU A 62 4.77 -11.14 -10.60
C LEU A 62 6.18 -10.98 -11.14
N THR A 63 6.77 -9.83 -10.86
CA THR A 63 8.17 -9.53 -11.13
C THR A 63 8.81 -8.98 -9.87
N GLY A 64 10.08 -9.30 -9.66
CA GLY A 64 10.82 -8.87 -8.47
C GLY A 64 12.23 -9.44 -8.43
N ASP A 65 13.03 -8.93 -7.50
CA ASP A 65 14.47 -9.20 -7.45
C ASP A 65 14.82 -10.64 -7.05
N PHE A 66 13.88 -11.33 -6.40
CA PHE A 66 14.02 -12.73 -5.98
C PHE A 66 13.82 -13.73 -7.13
N LEU A 67 13.37 -13.28 -8.31
CA LEU A 67 13.20 -14.13 -9.48
C LEU A 67 14.48 -14.13 -10.34
N PRO A 68 14.86 -15.28 -10.91
CA PRO A 68 16.02 -15.35 -11.78
C PRO A 68 15.83 -14.47 -13.03
N VAL A 69 16.85 -13.66 -13.31
CA VAL A 69 16.89 -12.76 -14.47
C VAL A 69 16.83 -13.58 -15.76
N GLN A 70 15.91 -13.22 -16.66
CA GLN A 70 15.82 -13.85 -17.97
C GLN A 70 16.85 -13.22 -18.90
N LYS A 71 17.88 -13.99 -19.25
CA LYS A 71 18.89 -13.56 -20.23
C LYS A 71 18.47 -14.01 -21.61
N ASN A 72 18.07 -13.05 -22.45
CA ASN A 72 17.98 -13.27 -23.88
C ASN A 72 19.27 -12.79 -24.53
N ALA A 73 19.61 -13.31 -25.72
CA ALA A 73 20.89 -13.11 -26.42
C ALA A 73 21.31 -11.63 -26.66
N LYS A 74 20.47 -10.65 -26.33
CA LYS A 74 20.74 -9.21 -26.46
C LYS A 74 20.39 -8.36 -25.24
N PHE A 75 19.60 -8.88 -24.28
CA PHE A 75 19.11 -8.08 -23.15
C PHE A 75 18.86 -8.96 -21.91
N GLU A 76 19.21 -8.42 -20.75
CA GLU A 76 18.81 -8.95 -19.44
C GLU A 76 17.47 -8.31 -19.06
N ALA A 77 16.45 -9.14 -18.86
CA ALA A 77 15.13 -8.69 -18.42
C ALA A 77 14.82 -9.24 -17.01
N PRO A 78 14.11 -8.48 -16.15
CA PRO A 78 13.66 -8.97 -14.86
C PRO A 78 12.92 -10.30 -14.98
N GLY A 79 13.09 -11.18 -14.00
CA GLY A 79 12.30 -12.40 -13.92
C GLY A 79 10.81 -12.08 -13.82
N ILE A 80 9.99 -12.82 -14.58
CA ILE A 80 8.53 -12.75 -14.53
C ILE A 80 7.99 -14.15 -14.31
N VAL A 81 7.01 -14.29 -13.42
CA VAL A 81 6.31 -15.54 -13.16
C VAL A 81 4.80 -15.33 -13.19
N ASP A 82 4.07 -16.29 -13.74
CA ASP A 82 2.61 -16.26 -13.77
C ASP A 82 2.01 -16.71 -12.43
N LEU A 83 1.04 -15.95 -11.94
CA LEU A 83 0.24 -16.34 -10.77
C LEU A 83 -0.83 -17.35 -11.19
N LYS A 84 -1.24 -18.18 -10.24
CA LYS A 84 -2.36 -19.11 -10.41
C LYS A 84 -3.63 -18.47 -9.88
N GLU A 85 -4.71 -18.51 -10.65
CA GLU A 85 -6.02 -18.08 -10.16
C GLU A 85 -6.50 -19.08 -9.09
N GLY A 86 -6.73 -18.56 -7.88
CA GLY A 86 -7.27 -19.27 -6.73
C GLY A 86 -8.77 -19.04 -6.57
N GLN A 87 -9.25 -19.11 -5.32
CA GLN A 87 -10.67 -18.92 -5.02
C GLN A 87 -11.06 -17.44 -5.04
N GLU A 88 -12.33 -17.14 -5.35
CA GLU A 88 -12.90 -15.78 -5.31
C GLU A 88 -12.15 -14.73 -6.17
N GLY A 89 -11.44 -15.17 -7.21
CA GLY A 89 -10.66 -14.29 -8.09
C GLY A 89 -9.38 -13.75 -7.43
N VAL A 90 -8.86 -14.44 -6.41
CA VAL A 90 -7.56 -14.15 -5.80
C VAL A 90 -6.49 -14.95 -6.54
N TRP A 91 -5.52 -14.24 -7.11
CA TRP A 91 -4.37 -14.81 -7.79
C TRP A 91 -3.26 -15.04 -6.79
N GLU A 92 -2.64 -16.21 -6.80
CA GLU A 92 -1.63 -16.61 -5.82
C GLU A 92 -0.35 -17.11 -6.48
N TYR A 93 0.79 -16.77 -5.86
CA TYR A 93 2.09 -17.35 -6.18
C TYR A 93 2.87 -17.53 -4.89
N THR A 94 3.43 -18.72 -4.69
CA THR A 94 4.34 -18.99 -3.56
C THR A 94 5.72 -19.30 -4.12
N THR A 95 6.75 -18.71 -3.51
CA THR A 95 8.13 -18.98 -3.90
C THR A 95 8.46 -20.47 -3.73
N PRO A 96 9.10 -21.12 -4.71
CA PRO A 96 9.41 -22.55 -4.63
C PRO A 96 10.50 -22.86 -3.60
N GLU A 97 11.39 -21.90 -3.35
CA GLU A 97 12.48 -22.01 -2.38
C GLU A 97 12.35 -20.89 -1.33
N PRO A 98 12.87 -21.12 -0.11
CA PRO A 98 13.04 -20.08 0.90
C PRO A 98 13.89 -18.92 0.39
N LEU A 99 13.44 -17.69 0.64
CA LEU A 99 14.23 -16.51 0.31
C LEU A 99 15.30 -16.25 1.37
N LYS A 100 16.43 -15.66 0.94
CA LYS A 100 17.50 -15.28 1.85
C LYS A 100 17.10 -14.01 2.63
N PRO A 101 17.65 -13.77 3.83
CA PRO A 101 17.39 -12.53 4.55
C PRO A 101 17.91 -11.30 3.78
N GLU A 102 16.99 -10.55 3.18
CA GLU A 102 17.27 -9.34 2.41
C GLU A 102 16.00 -8.47 2.29
N LEU A 103 16.16 -7.25 1.78
CA LEU A 103 15.06 -6.40 1.33
C LEU A 103 14.78 -6.71 -0.14
N TYR A 104 13.59 -7.20 -0.43
CA TYR A 104 13.17 -7.51 -1.80
C TYR A 104 12.17 -6.49 -2.32
N SER A 105 12.31 -6.12 -3.59
CA SER A 105 11.33 -5.33 -4.31
C SER A 105 10.52 -6.18 -5.29
N TYR A 106 9.26 -5.81 -5.48
CA TYR A 106 8.36 -6.53 -6.39
C TYR A 106 7.26 -5.63 -6.96
N SER A 107 6.62 -6.13 -8.01
CA SER A 107 5.42 -5.52 -8.61
C SER A 107 4.58 -6.59 -9.31
N PHE A 108 3.28 -6.34 -9.38
CA PHE A 108 2.39 -7.15 -10.20
C PHE A 108 2.32 -6.61 -11.62
N ILE A 109 2.05 -7.49 -12.57
CA ILE A 109 1.72 -7.17 -13.96
C ILE A 109 0.36 -7.79 -14.22
N VAL A 110 -0.68 -6.96 -14.30
CA VAL A 110 -2.07 -7.38 -14.50
C VAL A 110 -2.46 -7.01 -15.91
N ASP A 111 -2.74 -8.01 -16.75
CA ASP A 111 -3.09 -7.83 -18.17
C ASP A 111 -2.09 -6.93 -18.93
N GLY A 112 -0.80 -7.04 -18.58
CA GLY A 112 0.30 -6.26 -19.16
C GLY A 112 0.56 -4.90 -18.51
N LEU A 113 -0.26 -4.47 -17.55
CA LEU A 113 -0.07 -3.22 -16.82
C LEU A 113 0.67 -3.47 -15.51
N ARG A 114 1.75 -2.74 -15.27
CA ARG A 114 2.46 -2.78 -13.98
C ARG A 114 1.60 -2.13 -12.91
N MET A 115 1.34 -2.87 -11.83
CA MET A 115 0.54 -2.44 -10.70
C MET A 115 1.26 -2.73 -9.39
N ASN A 116 1.01 -1.87 -8.41
CA ASN A 116 1.45 -2.07 -7.05
C ASN A 116 0.46 -3.01 -6.33
N ASP A 117 0.96 -3.67 -5.30
CA ASP A 117 0.16 -4.45 -4.37
C ASP A 117 -0.68 -3.51 -3.48
N PRO A 118 -2.03 -3.53 -3.61
CA PRO A 118 -2.89 -2.70 -2.77
C PRO A 118 -2.94 -3.17 -1.31
N ALA A 119 -2.55 -4.43 -1.03
CA ALA A 119 -2.54 -4.97 0.33
C ALA A 119 -1.24 -4.63 1.10
N ASN A 120 -0.16 -4.32 0.37
CA ASN A 120 1.11 -3.96 0.97
C ASN A 120 1.32 -2.44 1.01
N VAL A 121 1.34 -1.87 2.21
CA VAL A 121 1.60 -0.44 2.43
C VAL A 121 3.06 -0.05 2.28
N TYR A 122 3.98 -1.02 2.29
CA TYR A 122 5.42 -0.78 2.16
C TYR A 122 5.80 -0.59 0.70
N LEU A 123 6.04 0.68 0.36
CA LEU A 123 6.38 1.12 -0.98
C LEU A 123 7.62 2.00 -0.91
N ILE A 124 8.56 1.79 -1.84
CA ILE A 124 9.65 2.73 -2.10
C ILE A 124 9.26 3.56 -3.33
N ARG A 125 9.41 4.87 -3.21
CA ARG A 125 9.26 5.80 -4.32
C ARG A 125 10.63 6.17 -4.86
N ASP A 126 10.88 5.81 -6.12
CA ASP A 126 12.06 6.21 -6.88
C ASP A 126 11.64 7.16 -8.02
N VAL A 127 11.88 8.46 -7.83
CA VAL A 127 11.49 9.56 -8.73
C VAL A 127 9.99 9.55 -9.10
N SER A 128 9.61 8.85 -10.16
CA SER A 128 8.25 8.69 -10.67
C SER A 128 7.67 7.29 -10.46
N THR A 129 8.51 6.33 -10.05
CA THR A 129 8.15 4.92 -9.90
C THR A 129 7.85 4.61 -8.44
N LEU A 130 6.79 3.84 -8.21
CA LEU A 130 6.48 3.23 -6.93
C LEU A 130 6.69 1.73 -7.05
N THR A 131 7.37 1.13 -6.08
CA THR A 131 7.64 -0.32 -6.07
C THR A 131 7.35 -0.86 -4.67
N ASN A 132 6.62 -1.97 -4.57
CA ASN A 132 6.37 -2.61 -3.29
C ASN A 132 7.63 -3.31 -2.78
N VAL A 133 7.81 -3.33 -1.47
CA VAL A 133 8.94 -3.99 -0.83
C VAL A 133 8.50 -4.84 0.35
N PHE A 134 9.28 -5.86 0.66
CA PHE A 134 9.16 -6.64 1.88
C PHE A 134 10.54 -7.07 2.37
N ILE A 135 10.63 -7.43 3.65
CA ILE A 135 11.89 -7.79 4.30
C ILE A 135 11.76 -9.22 4.80
N ILE A 136 12.72 -10.07 4.45
CA ILE A 136 12.89 -11.37 5.09
C ILE A 136 13.85 -11.20 6.27
N GLY A 137 13.36 -11.51 7.47
CA GLY A 137 14.11 -11.38 8.70
C GLY A 137 15.34 -12.29 8.73
N GLY A 138 16.42 -11.80 9.32
CA GLY A 138 17.64 -12.55 9.61
C GLY A 138 18.64 -11.71 10.40
N ASP A 139 19.79 -12.29 10.73
CA ASP A 139 20.78 -11.72 11.67
C ASP A 139 21.31 -10.32 11.30
N ARG A 140 21.09 -9.87 10.06
CA ARG A 140 21.57 -8.59 9.52
C ARG A 140 20.47 -7.56 9.22
N ALA A 141 19.22 -7.81 9.58
CA ALA A 141 18.16 -6.82 9.39
C ALA A 141 18.40 -5.61 10.32
N ILE A 142 19.04 -4.57 9.79
CA ILE A 142 19.44 -3.38 10.53
C ILE A 142 18.16 -2.64 10.98
N PHE A 143 17.92 -2.62 12.28
CA PHE A 143 16.83 -1.85 12.87
C PHE A 143 17.16 -0.35 12.79
N ILE A 144 16.54 0.38 11.87
CA ILE A 144 16.58 1.84 11.88
C ILE A 144 15.73 2.30 13.08
N LYS A 145 16.37 2.91 14.08
CA LYS A 145 15.70 3.36 15.32
C LYS A 145 14.80 4.58 15.10
N SER A 146 15.22 5.51 14.26
CA SER A 146 14.42 6.70 13.94
C SER A 146 14.88 7.38 12.65
N ILE A 147 13.92 7.82 11.84
CA ILE A 147 14.14 8.72 10.70
C ILE A 147 13.50 10.07 11.06
N ARG A 148 14.27 11.15 11.01
CA ARG A 148 13.76 12.51 11.23
C ARG A 148 13.84 13.30 9.93
N CYS A 149 12.72 13.86 9.50
CA CYS A 149 12.68 14.82 8.40
C CYS A 149 12.82 16.24 8.99
N LEU A 150 13.97 16.86 8.79
CA LEU A 150 14.23 18.25 9.16
C LEU A 150 13.87 19.15 7.98
N THR A 151 13.32 20.32 8.28
CA THR A 151 12.96 21.34 7.30
C THR A 151 13.84 22.55 7.56
N GLU A 152 14.70 22.90 6.61
CA GLU A 152 15.74 23.93 6.78
C GLU A 152 15.67 24.96 5.64
N PRO A 153 15.85 26.27 5.90
CA PRO A 153 15.97 27.25 4.83
C PRO A 153 17.32 27.11 4.11
N SER A 154 17.31 27.12 2.78
CA SER A 154 18.52 27.09 1.94
C SER A 154 19.04 28.51 1.67
N PRO A 155 20.20 28.92 2.24
CA PRO A 155 20.68 30.30 2.17
C PRO A 155 20.98 30.77 0.73
N GLY A 156 21.35 29.84 -0.17
CA GLY A 156 21.72 30.16 -1.55
C GLY A 156 20.57 30.17 -2.56
N TYR A 157 19.42 29.60 -2.21
CA TYR A 157 18.33 29.36 -3.17
C TYR A 157 16.99 29.95 -2.76
N GLY A 158 16.86 30.54 -1.55
CA GLY A 158 15.60 31.13 -1.08
C GLY A 158 14.46 30.11 -0.92
N MET A 159 14.79 28.82 -0.88
CA MET A 159 13.84 27.71 -0.79
C MET A 159 13.92 27.03 0.57
N ILE A 160 12.83 26.41 0.99
CA ILE A 160 12.80 25.50 2.12
C ILE A 160 13.15 24.09 1.63
N VAL A 161 14.19 23.48 2.19
CA VAL A 161 14.62 22.12 1.87
C VAL A 161 14.21 21.15 2.96
N ARG A 162 13.97 19.89 2.58
CA ARG A 162 13.76 18.78 3.52
C ARG A 162 15.01 17.90 3.53
N ARG A 163 15.56 17.68 4.72
CA ARG A 163 16.72 16.81 4.96
C ARG A 163 16.29 15.63 5.82
N LEU A 164 16.54 14.41 5.33
CA LEU A 164 16.35 13.20 6.11
C LEU A 164 17.62 12.92 6.91
N VAL A 165 17.46 12.78 8.23
CA VAL A 165 18.53 12.39 9.17
C VAL A 165 18.20 11.02 9.74
N TRP A 166 19.15 10.11 9.63
CA TRP A 166 19.04 8.71 10.02
C TRP A 166 19.84 8.49 11.31
N ASN A 167 19.21 7.94 12.35
CA ASN A 167 19.94 7.43 13.51
C ASN A 167 19.93 5.90 13.47
N VAL A 168 21.11 5.32 13.27
CA VAL A 168 21.35 3.88 13.30
C VAL A 168 21.77 3.48 14.72
N VAL A 169 21.41 2.28 15.17
CA VAL A 169 21.87 1.70 16.45
C VAL A 169 23.18 0.96 16.23
#